data_AF-J9DVW8-F1
#
_entry.id   AF-J9DVW8-F1
#
_cell.length_a   1.000
_cell.length_b   1.000
_cell.length_c   1.000
_cell.angle_alpha   90.00
_cell.angle_beta   90.00
_cell.angle_gamma   90.00
#
_symmetry.space_group_name_H-M   'P 1'
#
loop_
_entity.id
_entity.type
_entity.pdbx_description
1 polymer ?
#
loop_
_entity_poly.entity_id
_entity_poly.type
_entity_poly.pdbx_seq_one_letter_code
_entity_poly.pdbx_strand_id
1 'polypeptide(L)'
;MIQETEGSVKLGFNILHAELIDGYTLDIALKKMKHRVVESITTETADALGLSRAIICSDLLLQKLNRLEQCSQLYKELIKHLSALLNSHYHIAKTQKEFGDLFCQIAARESSTTTNKALLTFGNMHRTIEKHTVKSIIHFITLF
;
A
#
# COMPACT_ATOMS: atom_id res chain seq x y z
N MET A 1 31.46 -27.38 14.44
CA MET A 1 31.23 -27.60 15.90
C MET A 1 30.61 -28.96 16.33
N ILE A 2 30.25 -29.90 15.46
CA ILE A 2 30.33 -31.36 15.75
C ILE A 2 30.92 -32.03 14.50
N GLN A 3 30.48 -31.56 13.33
CA GLN A 3 30.99 -31.93 12.01
C GLN A 3 32.44 -31.49 11.71
N GLU A 4 33.02 -30.63 12.53
CA GLU A 4 34.40 -30.13 12.37
C GLU A 4 35.36 -30.78 13.38
N THR A 5 34.85 -31.68 14.22
CA THR A 5 35.64 -32.29 15.28
C THR A 5 36.36 -33.52 14.72
N GLU A 6 37.69 -33.46 14.63
CA GLU A 6 38.50 -34.64 14.30
C GLU A 6 38.52 -35.61 15.49
N GLY A 7 37.88 -36.77 15.33
CA GLY A 7 37.87 -37.85 16.33
C GLY A 7 36.48 -38.33 16.73
N SER A 8 36.44 -39.33 17.63
CA SER A 8 35.19 -39.93 18.14
C SER A 8 34.47 -38.96 19.09
N VAL A 9 33.32 -38.45 18.67
CA VAL A 9 32.43 -37.65 19.53
C VAL A 9 31.56 -38.59 20.37
N LYS A 10 31.76 -38.59 21.69
CA LYS A 10 30.90 -39.32 22.63
C LYS A 10 29.68 -38.47 23.00
N LEU A 11 28.54 -38.78 22.38
CA LEU A 11 27.25 -38.20 22.74
C LEU A 11 26.66 -38.97 23.93
N GLY A 12 26.80 -38.38 25.12
CA GLY A 12 26.06 -38.82 26.30
C GLY A 12 24.67 -38.21 26.28
N PHE A 13 23.63 -39.02 26.10
CA PHE A 13 22.26 -38.62 26.35
C PHE A 13 21.73 -39.37 27.56
N ASN A 14 21.02 -38.66 28.43
CA ASN A 14 20.37 -39.26 29.58
C ASN A 14 19.00 -39.78 29.13
N ILE A 15 18.82 -41.10 29.10
CA ILE A 15 17.52 -41.70 28.81
C ILE A 15 16.66 -41.54 30.06
N LEU A 16 15.77 -40.55 30.03
CA LEU A 16 14.80 -40.34 31.10
C LEU A 16 13.79 -41.50 31.07
N HIS A 17 13.88 -42.38 32.07
CA HIS A 17 12.90 -43.43 32.31
C HIS A 17 11.78 -42.87 33.18
N ALA A 18 10.78 -42.24 32.56
CA ALA A 18 9.56 -41.87 33.27
C ALA A 18 8.56 -43.03 33.18
N GLU A 19 7.96 -43.43 34.30
CA GLU A 19 6.79 -44.32 34.27
C GLU A 19 5.65 -43.66 33.49
N LEU A 20 4.84 -44.45 32.77
CA LEU A 20 3.83 -43.99 31.80
C LEU A 20 2.87 -42.90 32.34
N ILE A 21 2.61 -42.86 33.65
CA ILE A 21 1.72 -41.89 34.30
C ILE A 21 2.43 -40.53 34.51
N ASP A 22 3.71 -40.55 34.89
CA ASP A 22 4.53 -39.35 35.09
C ASP A 22 5.09 -38.80 33.77
N GLY A 23 5.19 -39.64 32.74
CA GLY A 23 5.62 -39.26 31.39
C GLY A 23 4.71 -38.21 30.73
N TYR A 24 3.38 -38.28 30.93
CA TYR A 24 2.44 -37.28 30.41
C TYR A 24 2.60 -35.92 31.10
N THR A 25 2.77 -35.92 32.43
CA THR A 25 2.97 -34.69 33.20
C THR A 25 4.31 -34.03 32.86
N LEU A 26 5.37 -34.84 32.71
CA LEU A 26 6.69 -34.39 32.32
C LEU A 26 6.73 -33.87 30.88
N ASP A 27 6.08 -34.55 29.94
CA ASP A 27 5.94 -34.10 28.55
C ASP A 27 5.23 -32.74 28.46
N ILE A 28 4.14 -32.57 29.21
CA ILE A 28 3.44 -31.27 29.29
C ILE A 28 4.34 -30.19 29.89
N ALA A 29 5.10 -30.49 30.95
CA ALA A 29 6.03 -29.53 31.56
C ALA A 29 7.15 -29.12 30.58
N LEU A 30 7.73 -30.09 29.87
CA LEU A 30 8.76 -29.85 28.85
C LEU A 30 8.21 -29.05 27.67
N LYS A 31 6.98 -29.33 27.21
CA LYS A 31 6.29 -28.55 26.17
C LYS A 31 6.07 -27.10 26.60
N LYS A 32 5.63 -26.87 27.84
CA LYS A 32 5.44 -25.52 28.41
C LYS A 32 6.77 -24.78 28.54
N MET A 33 7.82 -25.45 29.02
CA MET A 33 9.16 -24.86 29.13
C MET A 33 9.70 -24.47 27.76
N LYS A 34 9.60 -25.37 26.76
CA LYS A 34 9.98 -25.08 25.38
C LYS A 34 9.27 -23.83 24.85
N HIS A 35 7.96 -23.71 25.06
CA HIS A 35 7.19 -22.56 24.57
C HIS A 35 7.67 -21.25 25.21
N ARG A 36 7.83 -21.23 26.54
CA ARG A 36 8.33 -20.06 27.28
C ARG A 36 9.72 -19.62 26.82
N VAL A 37 10.61 -20.59 26.56
CA VAL A 37 11.96 -20.30 26.06
C VAL A 37 11.88 -19.68 24.66
N VAL A 38 11.10 -20.29 23.75
CA VAL A 38 10.94 -19.79 22.38
C VAL A 38 10.32 -18.38 22.33
N GLU A 39 9.32 -18.10 23.15
CA GLU A 39 8.68 -16.78 23.20
C GLU A 39 9.56 -15.67 23.81
N SER A 40 10.53 -16.05 24.66
CA SER A 40 11.41 -15.10 25.35
C SER A 40 12.65 -14.69 24.54
N ILE A 41 12.92 -15.35 23.42
CA ILE A 41 14.13 -15.14 22.62
C ILE A 41 13.89 -14.08 21.54
N THR A 42 14.75 -13.06 21.48
CA THR A 42 14.72 -12.05 20.42
C THR A 42 15.19 -12.64 19.09
N THR A 43 14.73 -12.08 17.97
CA THR A 43 15.10 -12.51 16.60
C THR A 43 16.62 -12.61 16.42
N GLU A 44 17.35 -11.61 16.92
CA GLU A 44 18.82 -11.55 16.87
C GLU A 44 19.48 -12.68 17.67
N THR A 45 18.91 -13.01 18.83
CA THR A 45 19.40 -14.10 19.70
C THR A 45 19.07 -15.48 19.10
N ALA A 46 17.91 -15.63 18.45
CA ALA A 46 17.54 -16.86 17.76
C ALA A 46 18.42 -17.14 16.55
N ASP A 47 18.75 -16.10 15.78
CA ASP A 47 19.68 -16.19 14.64
C ASP A 47 21.10 -16.55 15.11
N ALA A 48 21.58 -15.98 16.23
CA ALA A 48 22.88 -16.32 16.81
C ALA A 48 22.95 -17.76 17.39
N LEU A 49 21.83 -18.28 17.89
CA LEU A 49 21.75 -19.62 18.48
C LEU A 49 21.38 -20.72 17.48
N GLY A 50 21.14 -20.38 16.20
CA GLY A 50 20.76 -21.36 15.17
C GLY A 50 19.41 -22.03 15.43
N LEU A 51 18.54 -21.40 16.22
CA LEU A 51 17.17 -21.87 16.42
C LEU A 51 16.43 -21.76 15.08
N SER A 52 15.53 -22.71 14.80
CA SER A 52 14.95 -22.88 13.45
C SER A 52 14.44 -21.55 12.88
N ARG A 53 15.20 -21.00 11.91
CA ARG A 53 14.83 -19.82 11.10
C ARG A 53 13.38 -19.91 10.60
N ALA A 54 12.88 -21.12 10.34
CA ALA A 54 11.50 -21.36 9.91
C ALA A 54 10.42 -20.90 10.90
N ILE A 55 10.66 -20.98 12.22
CA ILE A 55 9.66 -20.61 13.24
C ILE A 55 9.49 -19.09 13.28
N ILE A 56 10.58 -18.33 13.10
CA ILE A 56 10.59 -16.87 13.25
C ILE A 56 10.46 -16.13 11.90
N CYS A 57 10.98 -16.69 10.80
CA CYS A 57 10.80 -16.13 9.46
C CYS A 57 9.34 -16.18 8.98
N SER A 58 8.53 -17.15 9.44
CA SER A 58 7.11 -17.22 9.10
C SER A 58 6.38 -15.93 9.49
N ASP A 59 6.61 -15.41 10.70
CA ASP A 59 5.94 -14.21 11.20
C ASP A 59 6.43 -12.93 10.52
N LEU A 60 7.74 -12.82 10.24
CA LEU A 60 8.28 -11.64 9.56
C LEU A 60 7.85 -11.56 8.08
N LEU A 61 7.82 -12.70 7.38
CA LEU A 61 7.33 -12.76 6.00
C LEU A 61 5.83 -12.49 5.93
N LEU A 62 5.05 -13.03 6.88
CA LEU A 62 3.63 -12.73 7.00
C LEU A 62 3.37 -11.25 7.28
N GLN A 63 4.17 -10.61 8.15
CA GLN A 63 4.09 -9.17 8.38
C GLN A 63 4.43 -8.36 7.12
N LYS A 64 5.47 -8.75 6.37
CA LYS A 64 5.81 -8.09 5.09
C LYS A 64 4.71 -8.27 4.04
N LEU A 65 4.11 -9.45 3.96
CA LEU A 65 2.98 -9.73 3.09
C LEU A 65 1.78 -8.85 3.45
N ASN A 66 1.40 -8.79 4.73
CA ASN A 66 0.31 -7.92 5.21
C ASN A 66 0.58 -6.45 4.87
N ARG A 67 1.82 -5.96 5.02
CA ARG A 67 2.20 -4.60 4.62
C ARG A 67 2.07 -4.37 3.11
N LEU A 68 2.50 -5.33 2.29
CA LEU A 68 2.37 -5.23 0.84
C LEU A 68 0.90 -5.24 0.40
N GLU A 69 0.06 -6.05 1.05
CA GLU A 69 -1.37 -6.11 0.79
C GLU A 69 -2.07 -4.79 1.18
N GLN A 70 -1.74 -4.23 2.34
CA GLN A 70 -2.21 -2.90 2.75
C GLN A 70 -1.77 -1.82 1.76
N CYS A 71 -0.49 -1.81 1.36
CA CYS A 71 0.01 -0.88 0.33
C CYS A 71 -0.75 -1.05 -1.00
N SER A 72 -0.99 -2.27 -1.44
CA SER A 72 -1.78 -2.54 -2.66
C SER A 72 -3.18 -1.95 -2.56
N GLN A 73 -3.85 -2.14 -1.41
CA GLN A 73 -5.19 -1.59 -1.20
C GLN A 73 -5.19 -0.06 -1.19
N LEU A 74 -4.17 0.57 -0.58
CA LEU A 74 -4.00 2.03 -0.61
C LEU A 74 -3.82 2.54 -2.04
N TYR A 75 -3.00 1.90 -2.85
CA TYR A 75 -2.81 2.29 -4.26
C TYR A 75 -4.10 2.14 -5.07
N LYS A 76 -4.89 1.09 -4.85
CA LYS A 76 -6.19 0.91 -5.50
C LYS A 76 -7.16 2.05 -5.18
N GLU A 77 -7.29 2.42 -3.90
CA GLU A 77 -8.14 3.55 -3.52
C GLU A 77 -7.61 4.88 -4.06
N LEU A 78 -6.28 5.08 -4.08
CA LEU A 78 -5.67 6.28 -4.66
C LEU A 78 -6.01 6.43 -6.15
N ILE A 79 -5.88 5.35 -6.93
CA ILE A 79 -6.24 5.33 -8.35
C ILE A 79 -7.72 5.66 -8.55
N LYS A 80 -8.60 5.08 -7.72
CA LYS A 80 -10.04 5.34 -7.76
C LYS A 80 -10.36 6.81 -7.45
N HIS A 81 -9.77 7.38 -6.40
CA HIS A 81 -9.97 8.79 -6.04
C HIS A 81 -9.43 9.73 -7.12
N LEU A 82 -8.25 9.45 -7.66
CA LEU A 82 -7.65 10.23 -8.74
C LEU A 82 -8.51 10.18 -10.00
N SER A 83 -9.04 9.01 -10.35
CA SER A 83 -9.96 8.86 -11.49
C SER A 83 -11.24 9.69 -11.32
N ALA A 84 -11.84 9.66 -10.13
CA ALA A 84 -13.00 10.49 -9.81
C ALA A 84 -12.69 11.99 -9.88
N LEU A 85 -11.52 12.39 -9.38
CA LEU A 85 -11.06 13.78 -9.43
C LEU A 85 -10.85 14.26 -10.87
N LEU A 86 -10.18 13.46 -11.71
CA LEU A 86 -10.00 13.78 -13.14
C LEU A 86 -11.34 13.92 -13.86
N ASN A 87 -12.31 13.04 -13.57
CA ASN A 87 -13.64 13.15 -14.14
C ASN A 87 -14.36 14.44 -13.70
N SER A 88 -14.26 14.80 -12.42
CA SER A 88 -14.80 16.08 -11.91
C SER A 88 -14.16 17.28 -12.60
N HIS A 89 -12.83 17.29 -12.76
CA HIS A 89 -12.11 18.33 -13.49
C HIS A 89 -12.55 18.44 -14.95
N TYR A 90 -12.80 17.30 -15.61
CA TYR A 90 -13.32 17.28 -16.97
C TYR A 90 -14.72 17.91 -17.06
N HIS A 91 -15.61 17.57 -16.12
CA HIS A 91 -16.95 18.18 -16.07
C HIS A 91 -16.88 19.69 -15.85
N ILE A 92 -16.04 20.15 -14.92
CA ILE A 92 -15.82 21.59 -14.71
C ILE A 92 -15.34 22.24 -16.01
N ALA A 93 -14.38 21.64 -16.72
CA ALA A 93 -13.93 22.16 -18.00
C ALA A 93 -15.07 22.30 -19.01
N LYS A 94 -15.97 21.31 -19.09
CA LYS A 94 -17.16 21.40 -19.96
C LYS A 94 -18.12 22.51 -19.55
N THR A 95 -18.37 22.71 -18.26
CA THR A 95 -19.15 23.86 -17.78
C THR A 95 -18.49 25.19 -18.13
N GLN A 96 -17.15 25.29 -18.07
CA GLN A 96 -16.44 26.49 -18.52
C GLN A 96 -16.69 26.77 -20.01
N LYS A 97 -16.66 25.75 -20.87
CA LYS A 97 -17.02 25.92 -22.28
C LYS A 97 -18.46 26.41 -22.45
N GLU A 98 -19.42 25.84 -21.73
CA GLU A 98 -20.83 26.25 -21.78
C GLU A 98 -21.01 27.71 -21.39
N PHE A 99 -20.35 28.17 -20.31
CA PHE A 99 -20.32 29.60 -19.98
C PHE A 99 -19.71 30.44 -21.09
N GLY A 100 -18.61 29.97 -21.68
CA GLY A 100 -17.99 30.64 -22.82
C GLY A 100 -18.93 30.80 -24.00
N ASP A 101 -19.67 29.74 -24.34
CA ASP A 101 -20.65 29.71 -25.42
C ASP A 101 -21.84 30.63 -25.13
N LEU A 102 -22.31 30.69 -23.87
CA LEU A 102 -23.37 31.60 -23.45
C LEU A 102 -22.94 33.07 -23.53
N PHE A 103 -21.76 33.43 -23.03
CA PHE A 103 -21.25 34.81 -23.11
C PHE A 103 -21.12 35.28 -24.56
N CYS A 104 -20.60 34.43 -25.46
CA CYS A 104 -20.52 34.77 -26.88
C CYS A 104 -21.91 34.91 -27.54
N GLN A 105 -22.89 34.09 -27.14
CA GLN A 105 -24.26 34.21 -27.65
C GLN A 105 -24.95 35.51 -27.18
N ILE A 106 -24.76 35.88 -25.91
CA ILE A 106 -25.28 37.14 -25.38
C ILE A 106 -24.62 38.31 -26.12
N ALA A 107 -23.29 38.27 -26.28
CA ALA A 107 -22.55 39.30 -27.00
C ALA A 107 -23.10 39.52 -28.41
N ALA A 108 -23.40 38.45 -29.16
CA ALA A 108 -23.92 38.54 -30.53
C ALA A 108 -25.25 39.30 -30.65
N ARG A 109 -25.99 39.46 -29.54
CA ARG A 109 -27.27 40.18 -29.48
C ARG A 109 -27.17 41.51 -28.73
N GLU A 110 -25.99 41.85 -28.23
CA GLU A 110 -25.77 43.05 -27.42
C GLU A 110 -25.57 44.28 -28.32
N SER A 111 -26.26 45.36 -27.97
CA SER A 111 -26.24 46.63 -28.71
C SER A 111 -25.07 47.53 -28.29
N SER A 112 -24.67 47.45 -27.03
CA SER A 112 -23.53 48.19 -26.48
C SER A 112 -22.21 47.57 -26.96
N THR A 113 -21.43 48.33 -27.71
CA THR A 113 -20.12 47.89 -28.23
C THR A 113 -19.14 47.55 -27.11
N THR A 114 -19.15 48.31 -26.02
CA THR A 114 -18.32 48.06 -24.83
C THR A 114 -18.71 46.75 -24.14
N THR A 115 -20.01 46.54 -23.93
CA THR A 115 -20.54 45.33 -23.27
C THR A 115 -20.31 44.10 -24.14
N ASN A 116 -20.58 44.21 -25.44
CA ASN A 116 -20.30 43.17 -26.43
C ASN A 116 -18.82 42.73 -26.36
N LYS A 117 -17.89 43.69 -26.40
CA LYS A 117 -16.45 43.38 -26.34
C LYS A 117 -16.06 42.70 -25.03
N ALA A 118 -16.60 43.15 -23.90
CA ALA A 118 -16.35 42.52 -22.61
C ALA A 118 -16.85 41.05 -22.60
N LEU A 119 -18.09 40.82 -23.03
CA LEU A 119 -18.69 39.48 -23.11
C LEU A 119 -17.92 38.55 -24.05
N LEU A 120 -17.46 39.05 -25.20
CA LEU A 120 -16.60 38.27 -26.11
C LEU A 120 -15.26 37.89 -25.46
N THR A 121 -14.63 38.83 -24.74
CA THR A 121 -13.39 38.56 -23.99
C THR A 121 -13.63 37.47 -22.95
N PHE A 122 -14.67 37.60 -22.11
CA PHE A 122 -15.01 36.56 -21.13
C PHE A 122 -15.32 35.22 -21.80
N GLY A 123 -16.12 35.22 -22.87
CA GLY A 123 -16.48 34.01 -23.60
C GLY A 123 -15.27 33.24 -24.13
N ASN A 124 -14.33 33.97 -24.73
CA ASN A 124 -13.09 33.39 -25.24
C ASN A 124 -12.16 32.90 -24.12
N MET A 125 -12.10 33.61 -22.99
CA MET A 125 -11.31 33.17 -21.83
C MET A 125 -11.83 31.86 -21.26
N HIS A 126 -13.14 31.74 -21.05
CA HIS A 126 -13.80 30.52 -20.57
C HIS A 126 -13.56 29.31 -21.51
N ARG A 127 -13.64 29.51 -22.84
CA ARG A 127 -13.28 28.48 -23.83
C ARG A 127 -11.80 28.11 -23.79
N THR A 128 -10.92 29.06 -23.50
CA THR A 128 -9.47 28.81 -23.37
C THR A 128 -9.16 27.99 -22.13
N ILE A 129 -9.84 28.27 -21.01
CA ILE A 129 -9.76 27.46 -19.78
C ILE A 129 -10.14 26.02 -20.09
N GLU A 130 -11.28 25.78 -20.77
CA GLU A 130 -11.67 24.41 -21.15
C GLU A 130 -10.58 23.68 -21.95
N LYS A 131 -10.07 24.31 -23.01
CA LYS A 131 -9.02 23.72 -23.86
C LYS A 131 -7.77 23.38 -23.06
N HIS A 132 -7.33 24.28 -22.19
CA HIS A 132 -6.15 24.06 -21.36
C HIS A 132 -6.37 22.93 -20.36
N THR A 133 -7.50 22.94 -19.63
CA THR A 133 -7.83 21.90 -18.66
C THR A 133 -7.95 20.52 -19.32
N VAL A 134 -8.65 20.42 -20.46
CA VAL A 134 -8.77 19.15 -21.20
C VAL A 134 -7.40 18.66 -21.67
N LYS A 135 -6.54 19.56 -22.18
CA LYS A 135 -5.16 19.22 -22.57
C LYS A 135 -4.34 18.71 -21.38
N SER A 136 -4.42 19.36 -20.22
CA SER A 136 -3.74 18.93 -19.00
C SER A 136 -4.22 17.56 -18.53
N ILE A 137 -5.54 17.28 -18.58
CA ILE A 137 -6.10 15.96 -18.24
C ILE A 137 -5.57 14.88 -19.18
N ILE A 138 -5.60 15.12 -20.50
CA ILE A 138 -5.09 14.16 -21.48
C ILE A 138 -3.59 13.90 -21.24
N HIS A 139 -2.81 14.96 -21.03
CA HIS A 139 -1.39 14.83 -20.76
C HIS A 139 -1.12 14.00 -19.50
N PHE A 140 -1.87 14.26 -18.42
CA PHE A 140 -1.79 13.47 -17.20
C PHE A 140 -2.08 11.99 -17.45
N ILE A 141 -3.16 11.67 -18.17
CA ILE A 141 -3.52 10.29 -18.49
C ILE A 141 -2.43 9.61 -19.35
N THR A 142 -1.79 10.32 -20.28
CA THR A 142 -0.73 9.74 -21.13
C THR A 142 0.60 9.48 -20.41
N LEU A 143 0.80 10.03 -19.21
CA LEU A 143 2.02 9.80 -18.42
C LEU A 143 1.98 8.51 -17.59
N PHE A 144 0.81 7.89 -17.45
CA PHE A 144 0.57 6.65 -16.70
C PHE A 144 0.10 5.53 -17.64
#